data_AF-A0A223KLZ6-F1
#
_entry.id   AF-A0A223KLZ6-F1
#
_cell.length_a   1.000
_cell.length_b   1.000
_cell.length_c   1.000
_cell.angle_alpha   90.00
_cell.angle_beta   90.00
_cell.angle_gamma   90.00
#
_symmetry.space_group_name_H-M   'P 1'
#
loop_
_entity.id
_entity.type
_entity.pdbx_description
1 polymer ?
#
loop_
_entity_poly.entity_id
_entity_poly.type
_entity_poly.pdbx_seq_one_letter_code
_entity_poly.pdbx_strand_id
1 'polypeptide(L)'
;MMNMVDIILWVIVPYLMVAIVVMSFIWRCDFSNNEKPKRGFKLKGSLIGFLISGLLLFLSADMSNIFSLLYEWLYGLLTLNPNMDQLATYPLLYIIHWIFGSLLIMNFLETIASKVKIGRKRIYIIEKLS
;
A
#
# COMPACT_ATOMS: atom_id res chain seq x y z
N MET A 1 -18.83 22.97 6.15
CA MET A 1 -17.45 22.95 6.68
C MET A 1 -16.99 21.51 6.64
N MET A 2 -15.83 21.26 6.06
CA MET A 2 -15.28 19.92 5.98
C MET A 2 -14.84 19.45 7.37
N ASN A 3 -15.04 18.18 7.67
CA ASN A 3 -14.68 17.64 8.97
C ASN A 3 -13.16 17.41 9.00
N MET A 4 -12.54 17.69 10.15
CA MET A 4 -11.10 17.46 10.36
C MET A 4 -10.69 16.01 10.04
N VAL A 5 -11.63 15.08 10.22
CA VAL A 5 -11.50 13.66 9.87
C VAL A 5 -11.18 13.47 8.39
N ASP A 6 -11.83 14.21 7.49
CA ASP A 6 -11.63 14.05 6.04
C ASP A 6 -10.21 14.45 5.63
N ILE A 7 -9.67 15.51 6.23
CA ILE A 7 -8.27 15.94 6.01
C ILE A 7 -7.30 14.85 6.47
N ILE A 8 -7.50 14.33 7.69
CA ILE A 8 -6.63 13.28 8.24
C ILE A 8 -6.66 12.05 7.34
N LEU A 9 -7.85 11.65 6.90
CA LEU A 9 -8.06 10.41 6.19
C LEU A 9 -7.59 10.47 4.72
N TRP A 10 -7.84 11.58 4.03
CA TRP A 10 -7.57 11.70 2.59
C TRP A 10 -6.21 12.30 2.24
N VAL A 11 -5.59 13.00 3.19
CA VAL A 11 -4.29 13.65 2.97
C VAL A 11 -3.23 12.98 3.83
N ILE A 12 -3.41 12.97 5.15
CA ILE A 12 -2.35 12.52 6.08
C ILE A 12 -2.09 11.01 5.96
N VAL A 13 -3.13 10.17 5.91
CA VAL A 13 -2.98 8.71 5.85
C VAL A 13 -2.21 8.25 4.61
N PRO A 14 -2.49 8.72 3.37
CA PRO A 14 -1.68 8.38 2.20
C PRO A 14 -0.19 8.73 2.36
N TYR A 15 0.14 9.92 2.88
CA TYR A 15 1.53 10.30 3.10
C TYR A 15 2.21 9.42 4.14
N LEU A 16 1.53 9.12 5.25
CA LEU A 16 2.06 8.21 6.27
C LEU A 16 2.29 6.81 5.69
N MET A 17 1.38 6.31 4.85
CA MET A 17 1.56 5.02 4.19
C MET A 17 2.81 5.02 3.30
N VAL A 18 2.99 6.03 2.46
CA VAL A 18 4.20 6.16 1.62
C VAL A 18 5.46 6.24 2.48
N ALA A 19 5.45 7.05 3.54
CA ALA A 19 6.57 7.18 4.46
C ALA A 19 6.92 5.84 5.14
N ILE A 20 5.91 5.09 5.60
CA ILE A 20 6.09 3.75 6.20
C ILE A 20 6.67 2.77 5.18
N VAL A 21 6.20 2.79 3.93
CA VAL A 21 6.75 1.94 2.85
C VAL A 21 8.21 2.25 2.59
N VAL A 22 8.53 3.53 2.40
CA VAL A 22 9.90 3.99 2.13
C VAL A 22 10.83 3.63 3.28
N MET A 23 10.43 3.91 4.53
CA MET A 23 11.24 3.55 5.69
C MET A 23 11.38 2.04 5.87
N SER A 24 10.31 1.27 5.63
CA SER A 24 10.38 -0.20 5.66
C SER A 24 11.34 -0.75 4.60
N PHE A 25 11.43 -0.10 3.44
CA PHE A 25 12.37 -0.47 2.39
C PHE A 25 13.81 -0.10 2.76
N ILE A 26 14.04 1.15 3.21
CA ILE A 26 15.37 1.65 3.61
C ILE A 26 15.95 0.82 4.75
N TRP A 27 15.20 0.62 5.84
CA TRP A 27 15.66 -0.16 7.00
C TRP A 27 16.08 -1.56 6.56
N ARG A 28 15.31 -2.18 5.67
CA ARG A 28 15.56 -3.55 5.23
C ARG A 28 16.79 -3.67 4.32
N CYS A 29 17.14 -2.63 3.58
CA CYS A 29 18.40 -2.57 2.84
C CYS A 29 19.61 -2.58 3.77
N ASP A 30 19.52 -1.87 4.90
CA ASP A 30 20.62 -1.71 5.86
C ASP A 30 20.81 -2.96 6.75
N PHE A 31 19.73 -3.53 7.29
CA PHE A 31 19.78 -4.69 8.20
C PHE A 31 19.79 -6.06 7.50
N SER A 32 20.07 -6.10 6.20
CA SER A 32 20.00 -7.34 5.40
C SER A 32 20.98 -8.44 5.86
N ASN A 33 22.04 -8.12 6.62
CA ASN A 33 23.06 -9.13 6.90
C ASN A 33 22.83 -10.06 8.11
N ASN A 34 22.03 -9.72 9.12
CA ASN A 34 22.11 -10.48 10.39
C ASN A 34 20.82 -10.92 11.11
N GLU A 35 19.61 -10.63 10.61
CA GLU A 35 18.39 -11.03 11.34
C GLU A 35 17.47 -12.00 10.58
N LYS A 36 16.97 -13.00 11.33
CA LYS A 36 15.93 -13.94 10.88
C LYS A 36 14.62 -13.16 10.68
N PRO A 37 13.88 -13.35 9.58
CA PRO A 37 12.64 -12.62 9.34
C PRO A 37 11.63 -12.95 10.45
N LYS A 38 11.31 -11.98 11.30
CA LYS A 38 10.17 -12.08 12.23
C LYS A 38 8.90 -12.18 11.39
N ARG A 39 8.00 -13.11 11.76
CA ARG A 39 6.78 -13.47 11.01
C ARG A 39 6.04 -12.22 10.53
N GLY A 40 6.11 -11.99 9.22
CA GLY A 40 5.40 -10.92 8.53
C GLY A 40 3.88 -11.08 8.65
N PHE A 41 3.21 -9.95 8.45
CA PHE A 41 1.75 -9.83 8.46
C PHE A 41 1.12 -10.85 7.49
N LYS A 42 0.03 -11.53 7.88
CA LYS A 42 -0.56 -12.60 7.06
C LYS A 42 -1.16 -12.01 5.76
N LEU A 43 -0.47 -12.20 4.63
CA LEU A 43 -0.90 -11.86 3.26
C LEU A 43 -2.38 -12.19 2.98
N LYS A 44 -2.86 -13.33 3.52
CA LYS A 44 -4.23 -13.81 3.35
C LYS A 44 -5.29 -12.81 3.86
N GLY A 45 -5.04 -12.14 4.98
CA GLY A 45 -6.02 -11.20 5.57
C GLY A 45 -6.18 -9.93 4.72
N SER A 46 -5.06 -9.37 4.26
CA SER A 46 -5.06 -8.18 3.40
C SER A 46 -5.70 -8.47 2.04
N LEU A 47 -5.45 -9.65 1.45
CA LEU A 47 -6.10 -10.07 0.21
C LEU A 47 -7.63 -10.18 0.36
N ILE A 48 -8.11 -10.82 1.43
CA ILE A 48 -9.55 -10.97 1.67
C ILE A 48 -10.21 -9.59 1.86
N GLY A 49 -9.61 -8.72 2.67
CA GLY A 49 -10.12 -7.36 2.87
C GLY A 49 -10.15 -6.54 1.58
N PHE A 50 -9.11 -6.68 0.73
CA PHE A 50 -9.06 -6.03 -0.57
C PHE A 50 -10.16 -6.52 -1.51
N LEU A 51 -10.39 -7.84 -1.59
CA LEU A 51 -11.44 -8.42 -2.43
C LEU A 51 -12.84 -8.02 -1.97
N ILE A 52 -13.11 -8.07 -0.66
CA ILE A 52 -14.42 -7.69 -0.10
C ILE A 52 -14.69 -6.20 -0.35
N SER A 53 -13.72 -5.34 -0.04
CA SER A 53 -13.88 -3.89 -0.26
C SER A 53 -14.00 -3.54 -1.75
N GLY A 54 -13.27 -4.24 -2.63
CA GLY A 54 -13.36 -4.06 -4.08
C GLY A 54 -14.71 -4.50 -4.64
N LEU A 55 -15.25 -5.62 -4.15
CA LEU A 55 -16.59 -6.10 -4.52
C LEU A 55 -17.67 -5.10 -4.06
N LEU A 56 -17.57 -4.59 -2.84
CA LEU A 56 -18.50 -3.59 -2.33
C LEU A 56 -18.43 -2.29 -3.14
N LEU A 57 -17.24 -1.84 -3.54
CA LEU A 57 -17.08 -0.69 -4.42
C LEU A 57 -17.72 -0.96 -5.78
N PHE A 58 -17.45 -2.11 -6.38
CA PHE A 58 -18.02 -2.49 -7.67
C PHE A 58 -19.55 -2.48 -7.66
N LEU A 59 -20.17 -2.93 -6.56
CA LEU A 59 -21.63 -2.94 -6.40
C LEU A 59 -22.22 -1.54 -6.09
N SER A 60 -21.42 -0.64 -5.52
CA SER A 60 -21.90 0.65 -5.01
C SER A 60 -21.56 1.83 -5.91
N ALA A 61 -20.59 1.68 -6.80
CA ALA A 61 -20.01 2.78 -7.56
C ALA A 61 -20.37 2.71 -9.04
N ASP A 62 -20.65 3.87 -9.63
CA ASP A 62 -20.69 4.03 -11.07
C ASP A 62 -19.25 4.00 -11.61
N MET A 63 -18.90 2.87 -12.24
CA MET A 63 -17.55 2.56 -12.72
C MET A 63 -17.02 3.58 -13.74
N SER A 64 -17.91 4.33 -14.41
CA SER A 64 -17.54 5.35 -15.39
C SER A 64 -16.74 6.50 -14.79
N ASN A 65 -16.99 6.84 -13.52
CA ASN A 65 -16.36 8.00 -12.86
C ASN A 65 -15.16 7.65 -11.98
N ILE A 66 -14.96 6.38 -11.65
CA ILE A 66 -13.93 5.94 -10.69
C ILE A 66 -12.52 6.31 -11.18
N PHE A 67 -12.21 6.10 -12.46
CA PHE A 67 -10.87 6.37 -12.99
C PHE A 67 -10.53 7.85 -13.03
N SER A 68 -11.47 8.70 -13.45
CA SER A 68 -11.29 10.16 -13.45
C SER A 68 -11.05 10.67 -12.03
N LEU A 69 -11.85 10.18 -11.10
CA LEU A 69 -11.81 10.51 -9.68
C LEU A 69 -10.47 10.10 -9.04
N LEU A 70 -10.00 8.89 -9.34
CA LEU A 70 -8.73 8.37 -8.85
C LEU A 70 -7.54 9.17 -9.41
N TYR A 71 -7.61 9.56 -10.67
CA TYR A 71 -6.59 10.36 -11.34
C TYR A 71 -6.49 11.77 -10.72
N GLU A 72 -7.62 12.46 -10.56
CA GLU A 72 -7.66 13.80 -9.97
C GLU A 72 -7.18 13.80 -8.52
N TRP A 73 -7.56 12.78 -7.74
CA TRP A 73 -7.05 12.61 -6.39
C TRP A 73 -5.54 12.38 -6.36
N LEU A 74 -5.01 11.49 -7.20
CA LEU A 74 -3.57 11.22 -7.26
C LEU A 74 -2.79 12.47 -7.69
N TYR A 75 -3.31 13.19 -8.68
CA TYR A 75 -2.73 14.45 -9.15
C TYR A 75 -2.74 15.52 -8.06
N GLY A 76 -3.85 15.67 -7.33
CA GLY A 76 -3.97 16.59 -6.21
C GLY A 76 -3.00 16.25 -5.07
N LEU A 77 -2.82 14.96 -4.76
CA LEU A 77 -1.78 14.53 -3.82
C LEU A 77 -0.37 14.88 -4.31
N LEU A 78 -0.03 14.54 -5.55
CA LEU A 78 1.32 14.79 -6.09
C LEU A 78 1.66 16.29 -6.17
N THR A 79 0.66 17.13 -6.43
CA THR A 79 0.81 18.60 -6.47
C THR A 79 0.69 19.26 -5.10
N LEU A 80 0.52 18.48 -4.02
CA LEU A 80 0.24 18.95 -2.66
C LEU A 80 -0.99 19.88 -2.59
N ASN A 81 -1.90 19.78 -3.56
CA ASN A 81 -3.11 20.58 -3.67
C ASN A 81 -4.33 19.68 -3.94
N PRO A 82 -4.71 18.83 -2.97
CA PRO A 82 -5.87 17.96 -3.11
C PRO A 82 -7.15 18.79 -3.21
N ASN A 83 -8.01 18.46 -4.17
CA ASN A 83 -9.34 19.06 -4.27
C ASN A 83 -10.24 18.50 -3.15
N MET A 84 -10.23 19.21 -2.02
CA MET A 84 -10.89 18.76 -0.80
C MET A 84 -12.42 18.72 -0.91
N ASP A 85 -13.01 19.61 -1.70
CA ASP A 85 -14.47 19.63 -1.93
C ASP A 85 -14.92 18.36 -2.65
N GLN A 86 -14.10 17.89 -3.59
CA GLN A 86 -14.34 16.65 -4.30
C GLN A 86 -14.14 15.43 -3.39
N LEU A 87 -13.08 15.43 -2.58
CA LEU A 87 -12.78 14.34 -1.64
C LEU A 87 -13.86 14.13 -0.58
N ALA A 88 -14.50 15.21 -0.13
CA ALA A 88 -15.60 15.14 0.83
C ALA A 88 -16.83 14.40 0.30
N THR A 89 -16.96 14.27 -1.03
CA THR A 89 -18.06 13.52 -1.65
C THR A 89 -17.82 12.02 -1.71
N TYR A 90 -16.60 11.56 -1.42
CA TYR A 90 -16.22 10.19 -1.64
C TYR A 90 -16.66 9.28 -0.47
N PRO A 91 -17.29 8.14 -0.75
CA PRO A 91 -17.61 7.15 0.27
C PRO A 91 -16.36 6.67 1.00
N LEU A 92 -16.48 6.50 2.33
CA LEU A 92 -15.40 6.00 3.20
C LEU A 92 -14.84 4.64 2.72
N LEU A 93 -15.66 3.87 2.01
CA LEU A 93 -15.31 2.59 1.39
C LEU A 93 -14.10 2.69 0.43
N TYR A 94 -13.91 3.82 -0.26
CA TYR A 94 -12.77 4.02 -1.15
C TYR A 94 -11.44 4.05 -0.37
N ILE A 95 -11.39 4.73 0.78
CA ILE A 95 -10.20 4.73 1.64
C ILE A 95 -9.92 3.33 2.16
N ILE A 96 -10.95 2.62 2.63
CA ILE A 96 -10.81 1.25 3.13
C ILE A 96 -10.16 0.37 2.05
N HIS A 97 -10.66 0.45 0.81
CA HIS A 97 -10.10 -0.31 -0.29
C HIS A 97 -8.63 0.04 -0.58
N TRP A 98 -8.31 1.34 -0.58
CA TRP A 98 -6.94 1.82 -0.74
C TRP A 98 -5.99 1.37 0.37
N ILE A 99 -6.43 1.35 1.62
CA ILE A 99 -5.63 0.82 2.75
C ILE A 99 -5.34 -0.66 2.52
N PHE A 100 -6.36 -1.46 2.20
CA PHE A 100 -6.15 -2.89 1.92
C PHE A 100 -5.25 -3.12 0.71
N GLY A 101 -5.39 -2.32 -0.35
CA GLY A 101 -4.54 -2.39 -1.54
C GLY A 101 -3.09 -2.06 -1.22
N SER A 102 -2.86 -1.00 -0.43
CA SER A 102 -1.53 -0.60 0.03
C SER A 102 -0.87 -1.69 0.87
N LEU A 103 -1.60 -2.28 1.83
CA LEU A 103 -1.12 -3.41 2.62
C LEU A 103 -0.80 -4.62 1.73
N LEU A 104 -1.58 -4.87 0.68
CA LEU A 104 -1.36 -5.98 -0.24
C LEU A 104 -0.06 -5.78 -1.02
N ILE A 105 0.18 -4.57 -1.53
CA ILE A 105 1.43 -4.19 -2.20
C ILE A 105 2.62 -4.36 -1.24
N MET A 106 2.53 -3.87 0.00
CA MET A 106 3.59 -4.03 0.99
C MET A 106 3.93 -5.51 1.23
N ASN A 107 2.91 -6.35 1.43
CA ASN A 107 3.10 -7.78 1.67
C ASN A 107 3.65 -8.51 0.42
N PHE A 108 3.24 -8.08 -0.78
CA PHE A 108 3.74 -8.63 -2.04
C PHE A 108 5.22 -8.29 -2.25
N LEU A 109 5.59 -7.02 -2.05
CA LEU A 109 6.98 -6.58 -2.10
C LEU A 109 7.83 -7.30 -1.06
N GLU A 110 7.29 -7.53 0.14
CA GLU A 110 7.97 -8.31 1.18
C GLU A 110 8.24 -9.74 0.73
N THR A 111 7.26 -10.38 0.10
CA THR A 111 7.37 -11.75 -0.41
C THR A 111 8.41 -11.84 -1.52
N ILE A 112 8.41 -10.92 -2.49
CA ILE A 112 9.42 -10.87 -3.56
C ILE A 112 10.82 -10.71 -2.96
N ALA A 113 11.01 -9.71 -2.10
CA ALA A 113 12.30 -9.44 -1.48
C ALA A 113 12.83 -10.64 -0.68
N SER A 114 11.95 -11.38 0.00
CA SER A 114 12.34 -12.60 0.72
C SER A 114 12.85 -13.71 -0.20
N LYS A 115 12.19 -13.94 -1.35
CA LYS A 115 12.58 -14.95 -2.33
C LYS A 115 13.89 -14.60 -3.02
N VAL A 116 14.07 -13.34 -3.42
CA VAL A 116 15.31 -12.84 -4.04
C VAL A 116 16.51 -13.04 -3.11
N LYS A 117 16.35 -12.78 -1.80
CA LYS A 117 17.40 -12.99 -0.80
C LYS A 117 17.79 -14.46 -0.65
N ILE A 118 16.81 -15.38 -0.64
CA ILE A 118 17.05 -16.83 -0.58
C ILE A 118 17.82 -17.30 -1.84
N GLY A 119 17.44 -16.78 -3.01
CA GLY A 119 18.14 -17.08 -4.28
C GLY A 119 19.62 -16.69 -4.24
N ARG A 120 19.93 -15.45 -3.85
CA ARG A 120 21.34 -14.99 -3.74
C ARG A 120 22.15 -15.81 -2.74
N LYS A 121 21.56 -16.16 -1.59
CA LYS A 121 22.24 -16.98 -0.57
C LYS A 121 22.61 -18.36 -1.10
N ARG A 122 21.76 -18.98 -1.93
CA ARG A 122 22.04 -20.29 -2.55
C ARG A 122 23.21 -20.21 -3.53
N ILE A 123 23.26 -19.17 -4.38
CA ILE A 123 24.34 -18.98 -5.36
C ILE A 123 25.70 -18.84 -4.64
N TYR A 124 25.77 -18.01 -3.60
CA TYR A 124 27.00 -17.82 -2.83
C TYR A 124 27.50 -19.10 -2.13
N ILE A 125 26.59 -19.96 -1.66
CA ILE A 125 26.98 -21.24 -1.04
C ILE A 125 27.53 -22.21 -2.11
N ILE A 126 26.95 -22.21 -3.32
CA ILE A 126 27.43 -23.06 -4.41
C ILE A 126 28.83 -22.63 -4.87
N GLU A 127 29.06 -21.32 -5.04
CA GLU A 127 30.39 -20.79 -5.42
C GLU A 127 31.47 -21.07 -4.37
N LYS A 128 31.11 -21.15 -3.08
CA LYS A 128 32.08 -21.43 -2.00
C LYS A 128 32.39 -22.93 -1.86
N LEU A 129 31.59 -23.81 -2.48
CA LEU A 129 31.75 -25.27 -2.40
C LEU A 129 32.38 -25.87 -3.67
N SER A 130 32.50 -25.11 -4.77
CA SER A 130 33.25 -25.48 -5.98
C SER A 130 34.70 -25.03 -5.89
#